data_AF-A0A1M6LAL2-F1
#
_entry.id   AF-A0A1M6LAL2-F1
#
_cell.length_a   1.000
_cell.length_b   1.000
_cell.length_c   1.000
_cell.angle_alpha   90.00
_cell.angle_beta   90.00
_cell.angle_gamma   90.00
#
_symmetry.space_group_name_H-M   'P 1'
#
loop_
_entity.id
_entity.type
_entity.pdbx_description
1 polymer ?
#
loop_
_entity_poly.entity_id
_entity_poly.type
_entity_poly.pdbx_seq_one_letter_code
_entity_poly.pdbx_strand_id
1 'polypeptide(L)' 'MIDLHAHILPGLDNGAPDLGEALSMAWLAVEDGIESLVATPNVIHREVSFTPTGKFL' A
#
# COMPACT_ATOMS: atom_id res chain seq x y z
N MET A 1 20.57 2.21 -7.27
CA MET A 1 19.92 0.86 -7.26
C MET A 1 18.40 1.02 -7.40
N ILE A 2 17.67 0.03 -7.96
CA ILE A 2 16.20 0.08 -8.06
C ILE A 2 15.59 -0.98 -7.15
N ASP A 3 14.67 -0.56 -6.28
CA ASP A 3 13.82 -1.46 -5.48
C ASP A 3 12.48 -1.69 -6.21
N LEU A 4 12.09 -2.95 -6.33
CA LEU A 4 10.88 -3.36 -7.05
C LEU A 4 9.73 -3.76 -6.13
N HIS A 5 9.93 -3.72 -4.81
CA HIS A 5 8.92 -4.13 -3.84
C HIS A 5 8.95 -3.29 -2.56
N ALA A 6 8.18 -2.20 -2.54
CA ALA A 6 8.11 -1.30 -1.40
C ALA A 6 6.67 -1.03 -0.94
N HIS A 7 6.45 -1.16 0.37
CA HIS A 7 5.22 -0.76 1.06
C HIS A 7 5.33 0.68 1.58
N ILE A 8 5.62 1.62 0.68
CA ILE A 8 5.96 3.01 0.99
C ILE A 8 4.74 3.95 1.07
N LEU A 9 3.58 3.52 0.59
CA LEU A 9 2.38 4.37 0.51
C LEU A 9 1.70 4.49 1.88
N PRO A 10 1.48 5.70 2.40
CA PRO A 10 1.03 5.91 3.78
C PRO A 10 -0.44 5.48 3.97
N GLY A 11 -0.68 4.67 5.01
CA GLY A 11 -2.00 4.26 5.48
C GLY A 11 -2.75 3.30 4.54
N LEU A 12 -2.08 2.75 3.52
CA LEU A 12 -2.74 1.90 2.52
C LEU A 12 -2.79 0.42 2.95
N ASP A 13 -1.75 -0.05 3.61
CA ASP A 13 -1.63 -1.41 4.10
C ASP A 13 -0.78 -1.47 5.38
N ASN A 14 -0.13 -2.60 5.64
CA ASN A 14 0.73 -2.82 6.80
C ASN A 14 2.16 -2.27 6.65
N GLY A 15 2.44 -1.48 5.61
CA GLY A 15 3.66 -0.68 5.48
C GLY A 15 3.64 0.58 6.33
N ALA A 16 3.95 1.73 5.71
CA ALA A 16 3.94 3.02 6.40
C ALA A 16 2.53 3.38 6.92
N PRO A 17 2.33 3.60 8.23
CA PRO A 17 1.02 3.97 8.79
C PRO A 17 0.61 5.41 8.46
N ASP A 18 1.58 6.31 8.26
CA ASP A 18 1.35 7.72 7.97
C ASP A 18 2.46 8.30 7.08
N LEU A 19 2.30 9.57 6.68
CA LEU A 19 3.24 10.26 5.82
C LEU A 19 4.62 10.45 6.47
N GLY A 20 4.68 10.61 7.79
CA GLY A 20 5.94 10.79 8.51
C GLY A 20 6.79 9.53 8.42
N GLU A 21 6.19 8.38 8.69
CA GLU A 21 6.88 7.09 8.57
C GLU A 21 7.27 6.78 7.12
N ALA A 22 6.39 7.08 6.15
CA ALA A 22 6.69 6.90 4.72
C ALA A 22 7.92 7.72 4.29
N LEU A 23 8.06 8.95 4.78
CA LEU A 23 9.22 9.79 4.50
C LEU A 23 10.48 9.24 5.18
N SER A 24 10.40 8.80 6.43
CA SER A 24 11.53 8.17 7.13
C SER A 24 12.05 6.94 6.39
N MET A 25 11.15 6.07 5.91
CA MET A 25 11.49 4.92 5.07
C MET A 25 12.14 5.34 3.74
N ALA A 26 11.64 6.39 3.09
CA ALA A 26 12.22 6.89 1.84
C ALA A 26 13.64 7.46 2.05
N TRP A 27 13.90 8.13 3.17
CA TRP A 27 15.24 8.61 3.51
C TRP A 27 16.22 7.46 3.74
N LEU A 28 15.81 6.44 4.50
CA LEU A 28 16.62 5.24 4.70
C LEU A 28 16.94 4.54 3.36
N ALA A 29 15.98 4.47 2.45
CA ALA A 29 16.20 3.90 1.12
C ALA A 29 17.28 4.67 0.33
N VAL A 30 17.28 6.01 0.41
CA VAL A 30 18.32 6.84 -0.21
C VAL A 30 19.69 6.59 0.45
N GLU A 31 19.75 6.48 1.78
CA GLU A 31 20.97 6.16 2.51
C GLU A 31 21.54 4.79 2.12
N ASP A 32 20.67 3.82 1.81
CA ASP A 32 21.01 2.49 1.31
C ASP A 32 21.34 2.47 -0.20
N GLY A 33 21.34 3.62 -0.88
CA GLY A 33 21.70 3.75 -2.30
C GLY A 33 20.59 3.35 -3.28
N ILE A 34 19.33 3.28 -2.82
CA ILE A 34 18.16 3.12 -3.69
C ILE A 34 17.84 4.49 -4.31
N GLU A 35 17.81 4.54 -5.64
CA GLU A 35 17.56 5.74 -6.43
C GLU A 35 16.13 5.79 -6.97
N SER A 36 15.46 4.63 -7.03
CA SER A 36 14.09 4.50 -7.53
C SER A 36 13.42 3.30 -6.89
N LEU A 37 12.13 3.43 -6.63
CA LEU A 37 11.33 2.40 -5.97
C LEU A 37 9.97 2.23 -6.64
N VAL A 38 9.47 1.00 -6.66
CA VAL A 38 8.13 0.65 -7.13
C VAL A 38 7.26 0.33 -5.93
N ALA A 39 6.17 1.10 -5.75
CA ALA A 39 5.20 0.82 -4.70
C ALA A 39 4.36 -0.41 -5.05
N THR A 40 4.35 -1.41 -4.16
CA THR A 40 3.64 -2.68 -4.33
C THR A 40 2.82 -3.04 -3.08
N PRO A 41 1.80 -2.23 -2.75
CA PRO A 41 0.99 -2.47 -1.56
C PRO A 41 0.18 -3.76 -1.65
N ASN A 42 -0.18 -4.31 -0.50
CA ASN A 42 -1.02 -5.50 -0.40
C ASN A 42 -2.46 -5.21 -0.88
N VAL A 43 -2.97 -6.07 -1.76
CA VAL A 43 -4.37 -6.03 -2.20
C VAL A 43 -5.17 -7.05 -1.38
N ILE A 44 -6.25 -6.59 -0.75
CA ILE A 44 -7.20 -7.47 -0.06
C ILE A 44 -8.31 -7.86 -1.03
N HIS A 45 -8.42 -9.16 -1.33
CA HIS A 45 -9.54 -9.69 -2.09
C HIS A 45 -10.77 -9.84 -1.18
N ARG A 46 -11.84 -9.09 -1.45
CA ARG A 46 -13.07 -9.13 -0.66
C ARG A 46 -14.21 -9.69 -1.50
N GLU A 47 -14.78 -10.81 -1.07
CA GLU A 47 -16.04 -11.30 -1.63
C GLU A 47 -17.16 -10.37 -1.18
N VAL A 48 -17.83 -9.74 -2.15
CA VAL A 48 -19.03 -8.95 -1.91
C VAL A 48 -20.23 -9.82 -2.25
N SER A 49 -20.93 -10.30 -1.24
CA SER A 49 -22.20 -10.99 -1.43
C SER A 49 -23.32 -9.98 -1.64
N PHE A 50 -23.86 -9.91 -2.86
CA PHE A 50 -25.11 -9.19 -3.11
C PHE A 50 -26.27 -10.05 -2.63
N THR A 51 -26.97 -9.60 -1.58
CA THR A 51 -28.27 -10.16 -1.21
C THR A 51 -29.34 -9.38 -1.98
N PRO A 52 -30.05 -9.98 -2.95
CA PRO A 52 -31.12 -9.29 -3.65
C PRO A 52 -32.25 -9.05 -2.64
N THR A 53 -32.43 -7.81 -2.20
CA THR A 53 -33.60 -7.41 -1.41
C THR A 53 -34.78 -7.24 -2.36
N GLY A 54 -35.26 -8.37 -2.89
CA GLY A 54 -36.45 -8.42 -3.72
C GLY A 54 -37.69 -8.29 -2.84
N LYS A 55 -38.24 -7.07 -2.73
CA LYS A 55 -39.64 -6.86 -2.39
C LYS A 55 -40.37 -6.57 -3.72
N PHE A 56 -40.80 -7.64 -4.39
CA PHE A 56 -41.76 -7.51 -5.49
C PHE A 56 -43.06 -7.02 -4.87
N LEU A 57 -43.45 -5.79 -5.22
CA LEU A 57 -44.74 -5.19 -4.88
C LEU A 57 -45.89 -5.98 -5.53
#